data_AF-A0A4Q3FSE0-F1
#
_entry.id   AF-A0A4Q3FSE0-F1
#
_cell.length_a   1.000
_cell.length_b   1.000
_cell.length_c   1.000
_cell.angle_alpha   90.00
_cell.angle_beta   90.00
_cell.angle_gamma   90.00
#
_symmetry.space_group_name_H-M   'P 1'
#
loop_
_entity.id
_entity.type
_entity.pdbx_description
1 polymer ?
#
loop_
_entity_poly.entity_id
_entity_poly.type
_entity_poly.pdbx_seq_one_letter_code
_entity_poly.pdbx_strand_id
1 'polypeptide(L)'
;MASTPMVMMVGEEGILIYNDAYARFAGQRHPAIFGMPVRQAWPEIAEFNSLNVERGLSGESWLLRDQELVLNRHGQLESGWMDLHYSPIMGDDGLSMGALC
;
A
#
# COMPACT_ATOMS: atom_id res chain seq x y z
N MET A 1 -9.98 6.03 17.41
CA MET A 1 -9.64 5.30 16.18
C MET A 1 -8.59 6.10 15.43
N ALA A 2 -7.56 5.46 14.87
CA ALA A 2 -6.57 6.17 14.05
C ALA A 2 -7.25 6.82 12.83
N SER A 3 -6.93 8.08 12.55
CA SER A 3 -7.50 8.85 11.43
C SER A 3 -6.72 8.65 10.13
N THR A 4 -5.43 8.32 10.22
CA THR A 4 -4.53 8.15 9.07
C THR A 4 -4.70 6.77 8.45
N PRO A 5 -4.96 6.67 7.13
CA PRO A 5 -4.90 5.41 6.40
C PRO A 5 -3.52 4.78 6.56
N MET A 6 -3.48 3.52 6.97
CA MET A 6 -2.24 2.74 7.06
C MET A 6 -2.44 1.35 6.48
N VAL A 7 -1.45 0.87 5.74
CA VAL A 7 -1.46 -0.45 5.11
C VAL A 7 -0.08 -1.10 5.19
N MET A 8 -0.06 -2.36 5.55
CA MET A 8 1.10 -3.23 5.39
C MET A 8 0.99 -3.95 4.05
N MET A 9 2.11 -4.01 3.33
CA MET A 9 2.29 -4.86 2.16
C MET A 9 3.30 -5.96 2.54
N VAL A 10 2.79 -7.14 2.88
CA VAL A 10 3.58 -8.23 3.48
C VAL A 10 4.00 -9.24 2.41
N GLY A 11 5.27 -9.63 2.42
CA GLY A 11 5.86 -10.62 1.52
C GLY A 11 6.02 -10.15 0.07
N GLU A 12 6.53 -11.04 -0.78
CA GLU A 12 6.84 -10.78 -2.21
C GLU A 12 5.60 -10.38 -3.04
N GLU A 13 4.42 -10.80 -2.62
CA GLU A 13 3.16 -10.43 -3.26
C GLU A 13 2.58 -9.09 -2.77
N GLY A 14 3.13 -8.53 -1.69
CA GLY A 14 2.61 -7.32 -1.06
C GLY A 14 1.18 -7.52 -0.57
N ILE A 15 0.95 -8.54 0.24
CA ILE A 15 -0.38 -8.85 0.78
C ILE A 15 -0.86 -7.68 1.67
N LEU A 16 -2.05 -7.17 1.35
CA LEU A 16 -2.62 -5.99 2.00
C LEU A 16 -3.25 -6.32 3.36
N ILE A 17 -2.68 -5.80 4.44
CA ILE A 17 -3.27 -5.81 5.78
C ILE A 17 -3.36 -4.37 6.28
N TYR A 18 -4.56 -3.87 6.55
CA TYR A 18 -4.76 -2.43 6.73
C TYR A 18 -5.82 -2.07 7.78
N ASN A 19 -5.78 -0.82 8.25
CA ASN A 19 -6.68 -0.32 9.28
C ASN A 19 -8.02 0.20 8.70
N ASP A 20 -8.96 0.56 9.58
CA ASP A 20 -10.27 1.10 9.19
C ASP A 20 -10.17 2.41 8.37
N ALA A 21 -9.13 3.22 8.58
CA ALA A 21 -8.93 4.44 7.81
C ALA A 21 -8.56 4.13 6.36
N TYR A 22 -7.72 3.12 6.13
CA TYR A 22 -7.44 2.61 4.81
C TYR A 22 -8.66 1.90 4.21
N ALA A 23 -9.47 1.19 5.01
CA ALA A 23 -10.73 0.61 4.53
C ALA A 23 -11.67 1.69 3.96
N ARG A 24 -11.79 2.84 4.64
CA ARG A 24 -12.54 4.00 4.12
C ARG A 24 -11.91 4.57 2.85
N PHE A 25 -10.58 4.64 2.76
CA PHE A 25 -9.88 5.04 1.55
C PHE A 25 -10.14 4.07 0.38
N ALA A 26 -10.05 2.76 0.61
CA ALA A 26 -10.30 1.74 -0.38
C ALA A 26 -11.75 1.72 -0.89
N GLY A 27 -12.69 2.24 -0.11
CA GLY A 27 -14.09 2.42 -0.50
C GLY A 27 -14.72 1.09 -0.91
N GLN A 28 -15.28 1.02 -2.11
CA GLN A 28 -15.98 -0.16 -2.62
C GLN A 28 -15.08 -1.41 -2.77
N ARG A 29 -13.75 -1.24 -2.75
CA ARG A 29 -12.81 -2.37 -2.77
C ARG A 29 -12.71 -3.10 -1.42
N HIS A 30 -13.02 -2.42 -0.32
CA HIS A 30 -13.12 -3.09 0.97
C HIS A 30 -14.47 -3.82 1.08
N PRO A 31 -14.51 -5.07 1.60
CA PRO A 31 -13.40 -5.82 2.22
C PRO A 31 -12.61 -6.71 1.26
N ALA A 32 -12.99 -6.81 -0.02
CA ALA A 32 -12.46 -7.79 -0.95
C ALA A 32 -10.92 -7.74 -1.14
N ILE A 33 -10.30 -6.57 -1.01
CA ILE A 33 -8.85 -6.42 -1.17
C ILE A 33 -8.05 -6.69 0.11
N PHE A 34 -8.69 -6.91 1.26
CA PHE A 34 -7.99 -7.28 2.49
C PHE A 34 -7.45 -8.70 2.36
N GLY A 35 -6.14 -8.88 2.55
CA GLY A 35 -5.45 -10.15 2.31
C GLY A 35 -5.16 -10.45 0.84
N MET A 36 -5.41 -9.50 -0.08
CA MET A 36 -5.12 -9.64 -1.51
C MET A 36 -3.73 -9.06 -1.84
N PRO A 37 -3.02 -9.57 -2.88
CA PRO A 37 -1.83 -8.91 -3.42
C PRO A 37 -2.12 -7.48 -3.88
N VAL A 38 -1.25 -6.52 -3.52
CA VAL A 38 -1.44 -5.10 -3.83
C VAL A 38 -1.60 -4.82 -5.33
N ARG A 39 -0.93 -5.59 -6.19
CA ARG A 39 -1.00 -5.47 -7.65
C ARG A 39 -2.37 -5.86 -8.22
N GLN A 40 -3.10 -6.73 -7.51
CA GLN A 40 -4.46 -7.14 -7.89
C GLN A 40 -5.50 -6.19 -7.28
N ALA A 41 -5.23 -5.65 -6.08
CA ALA A 41 -6.09 -4.68 -5.42
C ALA A 41 -6.15 -3.33 -6.16
N TRP A 42 -5.01 -2.91 -6.72
CA TRP A 42 -4.84 -1.64 -7.44
C TRP A 42 -4.13 -1.86 -8.78
N PRO A 43 -4.80 -2.51 -9.75
CA PRO A 43 -4.19 -2.84 -11.04
C PRO A 43 -3.75 -1.61 -11.82
N GLU A 44 -4.39 -0.46 -11.59
CA GLU A 44 -4.08 0.81 -12.26
C GLU A 44 -2.67 1.32 -11.94
N ILE A 45 -2.12 0.94 -10.77
CA ILE A 45 -0.80 1.35 -10.28
C ILE A 45 0.04 0.13 -9.89
N ALA A 46 -0.16 -1.01 -10.57
CA ALA A 46 0.51 -2.27 -10.23
C ALA A 46 2.04 -2.17 -10.27
N GLU A 47 2.61 -1.51 -11.29
CA GLU A 47 4.06 -1.33 -11.41
C GLU A 47 4.64 -0.47 -10.27
N PHE A 48 3.97 0.63 -9.95
CA PHE A 48 4.33 1.47 -8.80
C PHE A 48 4.34 0.67 -7.50
N ASN A 49 3.31 -0.15 -7.27
CA ASN A 49 3.24 -1.00 -6.10
C ASN A 49 4.28 -2.12 -6.09
N SER A 50 4.64 -2.70 -7.24
CA SER A 50 5.74 -3.67 -7.34
C SER A 50 7.04 -3.08 -6.82
N LEU A 51 7.39 -1.87 -7.28
CA LEU A 51 8.62 -1.19 -6.86
C LEU A 51 8.61 -0.89 -5.36
N ASN A 52 7.47 -0.48 -4.80
CA ASN A 52 7.36 -0.23 -3.37
C ASN A 52 7.44 -1.52 -2.53
N VAL A 53 6.91 -2.64 -3.02
CA VAL A 53 7.08 -3.95 -2.35
C VAL A 53 8.55 -4.37 -2.36
N GLU A 54 9.24 -4.26 -3.49
CA GLU A 54 10.66 -4.60 -3.61
C GLU A 54 11.54 -3.77 -2.67
N ARG A 55 11.32 -2.45 -2.61
CA ARG A 55 12.02 -1.56 -1.67
C ARG A 55 11.71 -1.86 -0.21
N GLY A 56 10.45 -2.20 0.09
CA GLY A 56 10.06 -2.61 1.43
C GLY A 56 10.84 -3.85 1.88
N LEU A 57 10.91 -4.86 1.01
CA LEU A 57 11.64 -6.10 1.28
C LEU A 57 13.16 -5.91 1.32
N SER A 58 13.71 -4.90 0.64
CA SER A 58 15.13 -4.56 0.78
C SER A 58 15.47 -3.83 2.09
N GLY A 59 14.46 -3.47 2.90
CA GLY A 59 14.65 -2.77 4.17
C GLY A 59 14.83 -1.26 4.02
N GLU A 60 14.44 -0.68 2.88
CA GLU A 60 14.53 0.77 2.65
C GLU A 60 13.37 1.51 3.34
N SER A 61 13.62 2.73 3.82
CA SER A 61 12.58 3.69 4.20
C SER A 61 12.57 4.84 3.21
N TRP A 62 11.40 5.24 2.72
CA TRP A 62 11.30 6.34 1.77
C TRP A 62 10.02 7.14 1.90
N LEU A 63 10.07 8.38 1.39
CA LEU A 63 8.98 9.33 1.40
C LEU A 63 8.74 9.82 -0.02
N LEU A 64 7.48 9.76 -0.44
CA LEU A 64 7.01 10.43 -1.65
C LEU A 64 6.05 11.53 -1.21
N ARG A 65 6.36 12.78 -1.58
CA ARG A 65 5.50 13.93 -1.29
C ARG A 65 4.70 14.31 -2.51
N ASP A 66 3.44 14.69 -2.29
CA ASP A 66 2.52 15.07 -3.37
C ASP A 66 2.50 14.04 -4.52
N GLN A 67 2.58 12.75 -4.17
CA GLN A 67 2.58 11.68 -5.17
C GLN A 67 1.20 11.59 -5.80
N GLU A 68 1.14 11.80 -7.11
CA GLU A 68 -0.06 11.53 -7.89
C GLU A 68 -0.25 10.02 -8.04
N LEU A 69 -1.41 9.51 -7.63
CA LEU A 69 -1.89 8.17 -7.96
C LEU A 69 -3.18 8.30 -8.76
N VAL A 70 -3.22 7.63 -9.91
CA VAL A 70 -4.42 7.55 -10.75
C VAL A 70 -5.14 6.26 -10.43
N LEU A 71 -6.26 6.35 -9.74
CA LEU A 71 -7.00 5.21 -9.18
C LEU A 71 -8.43 5.18 -9.71
N ASN A 72 -8.95 3.99 -10.00
CA ASN A 72 -10.36 3.85 -10.34
C ASN A 72 -11.21 3.80 -9.06
N ARG A 73 -11.73 4.93 -8.57
CA ARG A 73 -12.48 4.94 -7.29
C ARG A 73 -13.98 4.72 -7.45
N HIS A 74 -14.56 5.20 -8.55
CA HIS A 74 -16.01 5.19 -8.79
C HIS A 74 -16.40 4.68 -10.18
N GLY A 75 -15.63 3.73 -10.74
CA GLY A 75 -15.83 3.23 -12.10
C GLY A 75 -15.14 4.09 -13.17
N GLN A 76 -14.41 5.13 -12.76
CA GLN A 76 -13.61 5.98 -13.62
C GLN A 76 -12.26 6.26 -12.95
N LEU A 77 -11.23 6.50 -13.78
CA LEU A 77 -9.89 6.87 -13.29
C LEU A 77 -9.92 8.30 -12.76
N GLU A 78 -9.42 8.48 -11.55
CA GLU A 78 -9.34 9.76 -10.85
C GLU A 78 -7.93 9.94 -10.30
N SER A 79 -7.32 11.11 -10.52
CA SER A 79 -6.07 11.48 -9.89
C SER A 79 -6.30 11.87 -8.42
N GLY A 80 -5.46 11.36 -7.54
CA GLY A 80 -5.35 11.80 -6.15
C GLY A 80 -3.91 12.05 -5.77
N TRP A 81 -3.68 13.09 -4.97
CA TRP A 81 -2.35 13.44 -4.46
C TRP A 81 -2.26 13.04 -3.00
N MET A 82 -1.17 12.40 -2.64
CA MET A 82 -0.94 11.95 -1.27
C MET A 82 0.53 11.91 -0.92
N ASP A 83 0.80 12.16 0.36
CA ASP A 83 2.09 11.87 0.96
C ASP A 83 2.13 10.39 1.37
N LEU A 84 3.16 9.68 0.91
CA LEU A 84 3.34 8.26 1.19
C LEU A 84 4.63 8.05 1.96
N HIS A 85 4.50 7.47 3.15
CA HIS A 85 5.61 7.23 4.08
C HIS A 85 5.81 5.73 4.23
N TYR A 86 6.85 5.19 3.59
CA TYR A 86 7.16 3.78 3.67
C TYR A 86 8.22 3.52 4.73
N SER A 87 7.95 2.56 5.61
CA SER A 87 8.91 2.03 6.58
C SER A 87 8.93 0.51 6.52
N PRO A 88 10.11 -0.13 6.56
CA PRO A 88 10.20 -1.58 6.47
C PRO A 88 9.63 -2.24 7.74
N ILE A 89 9.03 -3.41 7.56
CA ILE A 89 8.55 -4.25 8.66
C ILE A 89 9.64 -5.27 8.95
N MET A 90 10.45 -5.00 9.97
CA MET A 90 11.59 -5.87 10.31
C MET A 90 11.13 -7.10 11.10
N GLY A 91 11.56 -8.28 10.65
CA GLY A 91 11.45 -9.52 11.39
C GLY A 91 12.53 -9.67 12.48
N ASP A 92 12.37 -10.68 13.33
CA ASP A 92 13.32 -10.98 14.42
C ASP A 92 14.69 -11.46 13.91
N ASP A 93 14.76 -11.89 12.66
CA ASP A 93 16.00 -12.27 11.96
C ASP A 93 16.77 -11.06 11.38
N GLY A 94 16.22 -9.85 11.52
CA GLY A 94 16.79 -8.62 10.96
C GLY A 94 16.54 -8.44 9.46
N LEU A 95 15.73 -9.30 8.84
CA LEU A 95 15.30 -9.16 7.45
C LEU A 95 13.94 -8.45 7.40
N SER A 96 13.70 -7.70 6.32
CA SER A 96 12.40 -7.07 6.13
C SER A 96 11.38 -8.07 5.59
N MET A 97 10.18 -8.06 6.16
CA MET A 97 9.03 -8.86 5.74
C MET A 97 8.08 -8.08 4.82
N GLY A 98 8.37 -6.82 4.52
CA GLY A 98 7.54 -5.94 3.71
C GLY A 98 7.64 -4.49 4.13
N ALA A 99 6.64 -3.69 3.81
CA ALA A 99 6.58 -2.29 4.21
C ALA A 99 5.24 -1.91 4.82
N LEU A 100 5.28 -1.03 5.83
CA LEU A 100 4.16 -0.23 6.30
C LEU A 100 4.15 1.08 5.52
N CYS A 101 2.98 1.45 5.02
CA CYS A 101 2.68 2.73 4.40
C CYS A 101 1.53 3.44 5.13
#